data_AF-A0A0D6TG13-F1
#
_entry.id   AF-A0A0D6TG13-F1
#
_cell.length_a   1.000
_cell.length_b   1.000
_cell.length_c   1.000
_cell.angle_alpha   90.00
_cell.angle_beta   90.00
_cell.angle_gamma   90.00
#
_symmetry.space_group_name_H-M   'P 1'
#
loop_
_entity.id
_entity.type
_entity.pdbx_description
1 polymer ?
#
loop_
_entity_poly.entity_id
_entity_poly.type
_entity_poly.pdbx_seq_one_letter_code
_entity_poly.pdbx_strand_id
1 'polypeptide(L)' 'MDREQIIQKIQEHSARTGLAPSTITGRAVNNSRLYARMTSGGDCTTQIAAKLVAYMADDKPAKTTEGAT' A
#
# COMPACT_ATOMS: atom_id res chain seq x y z
N MET A 1 -10.50 8.63 -7.76
CA MET A 1 -9.54 7.53 -7.60
C MET A 1 -10.25 6.43 -6.86
N ASP A 2 -10.49 5.32 -7.53
CA ASP A 2 -11.38 4.26 -7.06
C ASP A 2 -10.65 3.23 -6.22
N ARG A 3 -11.40 2.52 -5.37
CA ARG A 3 -10.90 1.42 -4.54
C ARG A 3 -10.06 0.43 -5.34
N GLU A 4 -10.55 0.02 -6.51
CA GLU A 4 -9.84 -0.93 -7.38
C GLU A 4 -8.51 -0.39 -7.89
N GLN A 5 -8.44 0.90 -8.23
CA GLN A 5 -7.19 1.53 -8.63
C GLN A 5 -6.18 1.59 -7.48
N ILE A 6 -6.64 1.81 -6.25
CA ILE A 6 -5.77 1.79 -5.06
C ILE A 6 -5.25 0.38 -4.82
N ILE A 7 -6.14 -0.62 -4.86
CA ILE A 7 -5.77 -2.04 -4.72
C ILE A 7 -4.73 -2.44 -5.77
N GLN A 8 -4.93 -2.02 -7.03
CA GLN A 8 -3.99 -2.28 -8.12
C GLN A 8 -2.63 -1.64 -7.86
N LYS A 9 -2.58 -0.36 -7.50
CA LYS A 9 -1.32 0.32 -7.20
C LYS A 9 -0.57 -0.29 -6.01
N ILE A 10 -1.29 -0.73 -4.97
CA ILE A 10 -0.69 -1.45 -3.84
C ILE A 10 -0.06 -2.76 -4.33
N GLN A 11 -0.73 -3.52 -5.19
CA GLN A 11 -0.20 -4.77 -5.74
C GLN A 11 1.01 -4.53 -6.65
N GLU A 12 0.97 -3.51 -7.51
CA GLU A 12 2.12 -3.13 -8.34
C GLU A 12 3.33 -2.73 -7.47
N HIS A 13 3.10 -1.96 -6.42
CA HIS A 13 4.15 -1.56 -5.49
C HIS A 13 4.68 -2.75 -4.67
N SER A 14 3.79 -3.68 -4.29
CA SER A 14 4.13 -4.95 -3.65
C SER A 14 5.02 -5.81 -4.54
N ALA A 15 4.66 -5.96 -5.82
CA ALA A 15 5.48 -6.69 -6.80
C ALA A 15 6.83 -6.02 -7.06
N ARG A 16 6.89 -4.67 -7.06
CA ARG A 16 8.11 -3.90 -7.28
C ARG A 16 9.09 -3.95 -6.10
N THR A 17 8.58 -4.00 -4.86
CA THR A 17 9.38 -3.92 -3.63
C THR A 17 9.55 -5.27 -2.91
N GLY A 18 8.73 -6.26 -3.22
CA GLY A 18 8.62 -7.51 -2.47
C GLY A 18 7.90 -7.37 -1.12
N LEU A 19 7.35 -6.19 -0.79
CA LEU A 19 6.62 -5.98 0.46
C LEU A 19 5.19 -6.51 0.35
N ALA A 20 4.66 -7.09 1.44
CA ALA A 20 3.26 -7.47 1.48
C ALA A 20 2.34 -6.23 1.39
N PRO A 21 1.18 -6.31 0.70
CA PRO A 21 0.20 -5.23 0.61
C PRO A 21 -0.20 -4.63 1.97
N SER A 22 -0.41 -5.48 2.98
CA SER A 22 -0.72 -5.08 4.34
C SER A 22 0.42 -4.32 5.02
N THR A 23 1.67 -4.63 4.68
CA THR A 23 2.85 -3.90 5.18
C THR A 23 2.92 -2.51 4.55
N ILE A 24 2.59 -2.39 3.26
CA ILE A 24 2.53 -1.11 2.56
C ILE A 24 1.45 -0.21 3.18
N THR A 25 0.23 -0.72 3.40
CA THR A 25 -0.82 0.08 4.06
C THR A 25 -0.50 0.37 5.53
N GLY A 26 0.16 -0.56 6.22
CA GLY A 26 0.70 -0.34 7.55
C GLY A 26 1.71 0.81 7.61
N ARG A 27 2.68 0.85 6.70
CA ARG A 27 3.70 1.91 6.66
C ARG A 27 3.14 3.25 6.19
N ALA A 28 2.27 3.24 5.18
CA ALA A 28 1.72 4.47 4.58
C ALA A 28 0.71 5.18 5.49
N VAL A 29 -0.16 4.43 6.18
CA VAL A 29 -1.30 5.00 6.92
C VAL A 29 -1.50 4.41 8.33
N ASN A 30 -0.52 3.66 8.85
CA ASN A 30 -0.61 2.96 10.13
C ASN A 30 -1.83 2.03 10.24
N ASN A 31 -2.24 1.43 9.13
CA ASN A 31 -3.40 0.55 9.08
C ASN A 31 -3.16 -0.67 8.18
N SER A 32 -2.60 -1.72 8.78
CA SER A 32 -2.30 -2.98 8.08
C SER A 32 -3.56 -3.76 7.68
N ARG A 33 -4.72 -3.47 8.29
CA ARG A 33 -6.01 -4.10 7.95
C ARG A 33 -6.72 -3.43 6.78
N LEU A 34 -6.24 -2.26 6.34
CA LEU A 34 -6.88 -1.50 5.28
C LEU A 34 -6.95 -2.31 3.98
N TYR A 35 -5.87 -2.99 3.60
CA TYR A 35 -5.85 -3.80 2.38
C TYR A 35 -6.92 -4.90 2.39
N ALA A 36 -6.98 -5.68 3.47
CA ALA A 36 -7.99 -6.73 3.63
C ALA A 36 -9.42 -6.17 3.64
N ARG A 37 -9.61 -4.97 4.21
CA ARG A 37 -10.90 -4.28 4.19
C ARG A 37 -11.30 -3.89 2.76
N MET A 38 -10.35 -3.37 1.98
CA MET A 38 -10.59 -2.95 0.60
C MET A 38 -10.90 -4.16 -0.31
N THR A 39 -10.21 -5.28 -0.13
CA THR A 39 -10.50 -6.51 -0.90
C THR A 39 -11.83 -7.17 -0.51
N SER A 40 -12.26 -7.03 0.74
CA SER A 40 -13.59 -7.47 1.20
C SER A 40 -14.73 -6.52 0.82
N GLY A 41 -14.47 -5.49 0.01
CA GLY A 41 -15.49 -4.56 -0.50
C GLY A 41 -15.68 -3.29 0.34
N GLY A 42 -14.90 -3.10 1.40
CA GLY A 42 -14.88 -1.85 2.15
C GLY A 42 -14.15 -0.73 1.42
N ASP A 43 -14.42 0.52 1.80
CA ASP A 43 -13.82 1.70 1.18
C ASP A 43 -12.84 2.41 2.11
N CYS A 44 -12.11 3.38 1.57
CA CYS A 44 -11.15 4.20 2.30
C CYS A 44 -11.44 5.69 2.06
N THR A 45 -11.10 6.54 3.03
CA THR A 45 -11.29 7.98 2.85
C THR A 45 -10.30 8.54 1.84
N THR A 46 -10.67 9.63 1.17
CA THR A 46 -9.82 10.33 0.19
C THR A 46 -8.45 10.72 0.79
N GLN A 47 -8.41 11.01 2.09
CA GLN A 47 -7.17 11.31 2.82
C GLN A 47 -6.24 10.09 2.92
N ILE A 48 -6.80 8.90 3.16
CA ILE A 48 -6.06 7.63 3.20
C ILE A 48 -5.52 7.30 1.81
N ALA A 49 -6.35 7.46 0.78
CA ALA A 49 -5.94 7.28 -0.62
C ALA A 49 -4.76 8.20 -0.99
N ALA A 50 -4.84 9.49 -0.63
CA ALA A 50 -3.77 10.45 -0.89
C ALA A 50 -2.44 10.05 -0.20
N LYS A 51 -2.49 9.60 1.06
CA LYS A 51 -1.30 9.13 1.79
C LYS A 51 -0.69 7.87 1.16
N LEU A 52 -1.51 6.92 0.73
CA LEU A 52 -1.06 5.72 0.03
C LEU A 52 -0.33 6.06 -1.28
N VAL A 53 -0.90 6.96 -2.07
CA VAL A 53 -0.29 7.41 -3.31
C VAL A 53 1.01 8.17 -3.05
N ALA A 54 1.02 9.05 -2.05
CA ALA A 54 2.23 9.78 -1.67
C ALA A 54 3.35 8.82 -1.25
N TYR A 55 3.04 7.80 -0.45
CA TYR A 55 4.01 6.77 -0.04
C TYR A 55 4.58 6.01 -1.26
N MET A 56 3.72 5.52 -2.15
CA MET A 56 4.15 4.80 -3.35
C MET A 56 4.93 5.66 -4.36
N ALA A 57 4.68 6.98 -4.36
CA ALA A 57 5.37 7.95 -5.19
C ALA A 57 6.72 8.38 -4.60
N ASP A 58 6.83 8.43 -3.27
CA ASP A 58 8.05 8.75 -2.54
C ASP A 58 9.06 7.59 -2.52
N ASP A 59 8.57 6.35 -2.71
CA ASP A 59 9.36 5.15 -3.00
C ASP A 59 10.09 5.25 -4.37
N LYS A 60 11.05 6.19 -4.45
CA LYS A 60 12.29 6.02 -5.22
C LYS A 60 12.89 4.69 -4.75
N PRO A 61 13.45 3.87 -5.66
CA PRO A 61 14.08 2.60 -5.32
C PRO A 61 15.31 2.86 -4.43
N ALA A 62 15.09 3.04 -3.14
CA ALA A 62 16.13 3.03 -2.14
C ALA A 62 16.55 1.57 -1.98
N LYS A 63 17.65 1.23 -2.65
CA LYS A 63 18.50 0.07 -2.42
C LYS A 63 18.31 -0.56 -1.02
N THR A 64 17.99 -1.87 -1.01
CA THR A 64 18.39 -2.86 0.03
C THR A 64 17.71 -2.60 1.42
N THR A 65 17.25 -3.54 2.25
CA THR A 65 17.87 -4.75 2.79
C THR A 65 16.84 -5.40 3.77
N GLU A 66 16.75 -6.73 3.74
CA GLU A 66 16.41 -7.69 4.82
C GLU A 66 15.16 -7.51 5.71
N GLY A 67 14.45 -8.65 5.83
CA GLY A 67 13.41 -8.86 6.83
C GLY A 67 12.73 -10.21 6.66
N ALA A 68 13.50 -11.27 6.39
CA ALA A 68 13.07 -12.65 6.60
C ALA A 68 13.67 -13.10 7.92
N THR A 69 12.83 -13.42 8.90
CA THR A 69 13.20 -14.10 10.14
C THR A 69 12.35 -15.35 10.26
#